data_AF-A0A7I0J6D4-F1
#
_entry.id   AF-A0A7I0J6D4-F1
#
_cell.length_a   1.000
_cell.length_b   1.000
_cell.length_c   1.000
_cell.angle_alpha   90.00
_cell.angle_beta   90.00
_cell.angle_gamma   90.00
#
_symmetry.space_group_name_H-M   'P 1'
#
loop_
_entity.id
_entity.type
_entity.pdbx_description
1 polymer ?
#
loop_
_entity_poly.entity_id
_entity_poly.type
_entity_poly.pdbx_seq_one_letter_code
_entity_poly.pdbx_strand_id
1 'polypeptide(L)' 'MTVHVIKDGWVGVVKGRPKIGAFAERSRRTLPQDIDAFAAMTGDRNPLHYDKALGEASVFGKLIVQGGVTSGILNAVVA' A
#
# COMPACT_ATOMS: atom_id res chain seq x y z
N MET A 1 34.59 28.35 2.41
CA MET A 1 33.26 27.87 1.97
C MET A 1 33.40 26.42 1.56
N THR A 2 32.93 25.48 2.38
CA THR A 2 33.10 24.05 2.13
C THR A 2 31.95 23.57 1.25
N VAL A 3 32.22 23.34 -0.03
CA VAL A 3 31.23 22.76 -0.96
C VAL A 3 30.97 21.33 -0.49
N HIS A 4 29.79 21.09 0.09
CA HIS A 4 29.32 19.73 0.29
C HIS A 4 28.94 19.17 -1.07
N VAL A 5 29.78 18.27 -1.60
CA VAL A 5 29.45 17.48 -2.78
C VAL A 5 28.38 16.48 -2.35
N ILE A 6 27.12 16.79 -2.63
CA ILE A 6 26.02 15.85 -2.47
C ILE A 6 26.24 14.74 -3.51
N LYS A 7 26.53 13.53 -3.04
CA LYS A 7 26.59 12.35 -3.91
C LYS A 7 25.24 12.16 -4.59
N ASP A 8 25.25 11.77 -5.87
CA ASP A 8 24.02 11.44 -6.58
C ASP A 8 23.27 10.32 -5.83
N GLY A 9 22.05 10.62 -5.38
CA GLY A 9 21.21 9.71 -4.60
C GLY A 9 20.77 8.45 -5.34
N TRP A 10 21.05 8.37 -6.63
CA TRP A 10 20.75 7.19 -7.46
C TRP A 10 21.91 6.20 -7.58
N VAL A 11 23.10 6.52 -7.06
CA VAL A 11 24.26 5.60 -7.07
C VAL A 11 23.94 4.36 -6.23
N GLY A 12 24.01 3.18 -6.84
CA GLY A 12 23.79 1.90 -6.16
C GLY A 12 22.33 1.48 -6.01
N VAL A 13 21.36 2.26 -6.52
CA VAL A 13 19.95 1.88 -6.54
C VAL A 13 19.73 0.75 -7.56
N VAL A 14 19.06 -0.34 -7.16
CA VAL A 14 18.89 -1.58 -7.93
C VAL A 14 18.36 -1.37 -9.36
N LYS A 15 17.45 -0.41 -9.53
CA LYS A 15 16.84 -0.07 -10.83
C LYS A 15 17.37 1.24 -11.43
N GLY A 16 18.37 1.85 -10.80
CA GLY A 16 18.90 3.15 -11.17
C GLY A 16 17.86 4.27 -11.10
N ARG A 17 18.17 5.40 -11.73
CA ARG A 17 17.29 6.57 -11.79
C ARG A 17 16.14 6.36 -12.77
N PRO A 18 14.86 6.55 -12.37
CA PRO A 18 13.73 6.56 -13.28
C PRO A 18 13.90 7.64 -14.34
N LYS A 19 13.50 7.34 -15.59
CA LYS A 19 13.44 8.33 -16.67
C LYS A 19 12.05 8.96 -16.72
N ILE A 20 11.95 10.17 -17.24
CA ILE A 20 10.65 10.81 -17.52
C ILE A 20 9.84 9.89 -18.43
N GLY A 21 8.57 9.66 -18.07
CA GLY A 21 7.69 8.72 -18.77
C GLY A 21 7.83 7.26 -18.33
N ALA A 22 8.69 6.94 -17.35
CA ALA A 22 8.71 5.61 -16.75
C ALA A 22 7.37 5.29 -16.07
N PHE A 23 6.94 4.04 -16.20
CA PHE A 23 5.70 3.52 -15.64
C PHE A 23 5.96 2.19 -14.93
N ALA A 24 5.17 1.93 -13.89
CA ALA A 24 5.15 0.66 -13.17
C ALA A 24 3.71 0.36 -12.73
N GLU A 25 3.36 -0.92 -12.74
CA GLU A 25 2.07 -1.41 -12.27
C GLU A 25 2.23 -2.65 -11.39
N ARG A 26 1.25 -2.88 -10.52
CA ARG A 26 1.16 -4.09 -9.71
C ARG A 26 -0.31 -4.45 -9.53
N SER A 27 -0.60 -5.75 -9.66
CA SER A 27 -1.91 -6.30 -9.36
C SER A 27 -1.78 -7.39 -8.29
N ARG A 28 -2.71 -7.40 -7.35
CA ARG A 28 -2.80 -8.43 -6.31
C ARG A 28 -4.26 -8.59 -5.91
N ARG A 29 -4.70 -9.84 -5.78
CA ARG A 29 -5.99 -10.16 -5.17
C ARG A 29 -5.82 -10.15 -3.66
N THR A 30 -6.57 -9.29 -2.97
CA THR A 30 -6.67 -9.29 -1.51
C THR A 30 -7.53 -10.46 -1.05
N LEU A 31 -7.08 -11.15 0.00
CA LEU A 31 -7.73 -12.27 0.64
C LEU A 31 -8.12 -11.91 2.08
N PRO A 32 -9.05 -12.64 2.72
CA PRO A 32 -9.41 -12.41 4.12
C PRO A 32 -8.20 -12.39 5.08
N GLN A 33 -7.21 -13.23 4.81
CA GLN A 33 -5.97 -13.32 5.59
C GLN A 33 -5.20 -11.99 5.64
N ASP A 34 -5.28 -11.18 4.58
CA ASP A 34 -4.61 -9.88 4.52
C ASP A 34 -5.30 -8.86 5.44
N ILE A 35 -6.64 -8.94 5.53
CA ILE A 35 -7.47 -8.12 6.41
C ILE A 35 -7.12 -8.44 7.87
N ASP A 36 -7.04 -9.73 8.19
CA ASP A 36 -6.71 -10.21 9.53
C ASP A 36 -5.29 -9.79 9.94
N ALA A 37 -4.32 -9.99 9.04
CA ALA A 37 -2.92 -9.63 9.30
C ALA A 37 -2.76 -8.11 9.49
N PHE A 38 -3.44 -7.31 8.67
CA PHE A 38 -3.39 -5.85 8.78
C PHE A 38 -4.05 -5.38 10.09
N ALA A 39 -5.21 -5.93 10.45
CA ALA A 39 -5.88 -5.63 11.71
C ALA A 39 -5.02 -6.03 12.93
N ALA A 40 -4.35 -7.19 12.88
CA ALA A 40 -3.43 -7.63 13.94
C ALA A 40 -2.23 -6.68 14.11
N MET A 41 -1.65 -6.23 13.01
CA MET A 41 -0.50 -5.32 13.02
C MET A 41 -0.86 -3.90 13.47
N THR A 42 -2.02 -3.38 13.04
CA THR A 42 -2.36 -1.96 13.20
C THR A 42 -3.37 -1.68 14.31
N GLY A 43 -4.14 -2.67 14.72
CA GLY A 43 -5.29 -2.49 15.60
C GLY A 43 -6.55 -1.95 14.89
N ASP A 44 -6.52 -1.71 13.57
CA ASP A 44 -7.69 -1.32 12.80
C ASP A 44 -8.70 -2.47 12.74
N ARG A 45 -9.61 -2.43 13.71
CA ARG A 45 -10.78 -3.29 13.84
C ARG A 45 -12.03 -2.46 13.57
N ASN A 46 -12.11 -1.84 12.39
CA ASN A 46 -13.37 -1.31 11.90
C ASN A 46 -14.27 -2.47 11.39
N PRO A 47 -15.52 -2.60 11.88
CA PRO A 47 -16.43 -3.69 11.49
C PRO A 47 -16.72 -3.79 10.00
N LEU A 48 -16.53 -2.71 9.23
CA LEU A 48 -16.74 -2.74 7.77
C LEU A 48 -15.80 -3.71 7.03
N HIS A 49 -14.79 -4.26 7.70
CA HIS A 49 -13.84 -5.20 7.12
C HIS A 49 -14.20 -6.68 7.36
N TYR A 50 -15.11 -6.99 8.29
CA TYR A 50 -15.40 -8.38 8.68
C TYR A 50 -16.85 -8.66 9.07
N ASP A 51 -17.64 -7.66 9.45
CA ASP A 51 -19.06 -7.84 9.72
C ASP A 51 -19.87 -7.67 8.43
N LYS A 52 -20.31 -8.80 7.87
CA LYS A 52 -21.07 -8.82 6.61
C LYS A 52 -22.37 -8.03 6.71
N ALA A 53 -23.08 -8.10 7.83
CA ALA A 53 -24.36 -7.42 7.99
C ALA A 53 -24.16 -5.90 8.06
N LEU A 54 -23.15 -5.44 8.80
CA LEU A 54 -22.80 -4.02 8.84
C LEU A 54 -22.24 -3.51 7.50
N GLY A 55 -21.46 -4.33 6.80
CA GLY A 55 -20.98 -4.02 5.45
C GLY A 55 -22.13 -3.86 4.45
N GLU A 56 -23.10 -4.77 4.47
CA GLU A 56 -24.29 -4.74 3.61
C GLU A 56 -25.22 -3.56 3.93
N ALA A 57 -25.35 -3.19 5.20
CA ALA A 57 -26.12 -2.02 5.63
C ALA A 57 -25.42 -0.68 5.37
N SER A 58 -24.11 -0.70 5.08
CA SER A 58 -23.34 0.51 4.79
C SER A 58 -23.55 1.00 3.35
N VAL A 59 -23.08 2.21 3.04
CA VAL A 59 -23.06 2.77 1.68
C VAL A 59 -22.28 1.91 0.67
N PHE A 60 -21.41 1.03 1.16
CA PHE A 60 -20.63 0.14 0.29
C PHE A 60 -21.42 -1.10 -0.14
N GLY A 61 -22.46 -1.49 0.60
CA GLY A 61 -23.30 -2.67 0.32
C GLY A 61 -22.55 -4.02 0.38
N LYS A 62 -21.34 -4.04 0.92
CA LYS A 62 -20.47 -5.22 1.07
C LYS A 62 -19.31 -4.90 2.01
N LEU A 63 -18.56 -5.95 2.37
CA LEU A 63 -17.26 -5.79 3.02
C LEU A 63 -16.28 -5.05 2.11
N ILE A 64 -15.47 -4.20 2.72
CA ILE A 64 -14.37 -3.49 2.07
C ILE A 64 -13.04 -3.84 2.75
N VAL A 65 -11.93 -3.68 2.03
CA VAL A 65 -10.58 -3.88 2.58
C VAL A 65 -10.12 -2.60 3.27
N GLN A 66 -9.26 -2.69 4.30
CA GLN A 66 -8.64 -1.51 4.93
C GLN A 66 -7.88 -0.69 3.88
N GLY A 67 -8.01 0.63 3.95
CA GLY A 67 -7.27 1.54 3.05
C GLY A 67 -5.75 1.31 3.12
N GLY A 68 -5.22 1.00 4.32
CA GLY A 68 -3.79 0.76 4.51
C GLY A 68 -3.25 -0.48 3.81
N VAL A 69 -4.07 -1.53 3.57
CA VAL A 69 -3.66 -2.67 2.74
C VAL A 69 -3.44 -2.22 1.29
N THR A 70 -4.37 -1.41 0.76
CA THR A 70 -4.25 -0.84 -0.60
C THR A 70 -3.03 0.09 -0.71
N SER A 71 -2.81 0.96 0.28
CA SER A 71 -1.63 1.82 0.32
C SER A 71 -0.32 1.02 0.39
N GLY A 72 -0.29 -0.08 1.14
CA GLY A 72 0.86 -0.99 1.18
C GLY A 72 1.19 -1.59 -0.20
N ILE A 73 0.17 -1.95 -0.99
CA ILE A 73 0.36 -2.44 -2.37
C ILE A 73 0.95 -1.34 -3.26
N LEU A 74 0.52 -0.08 -3.10
CA LEU A 74 1.09 1.06 -3.83
C LEU A 74 2.56 1.30 -3.48
N ASN A 75 2.93 1.21 -2.19
CA ASN A 75 4.34 1.29 -1.79
C ASN A 75 5.18 0.19 -2.45
N ALA A 76 4.62 -1.00 -2.61
CA ALA A 76 5.29 -2.12 -3.29
C ALA A 76 5.42 -1.96 -4.83
N VAL A 77 4.85 -0.91 -5.44
CA VAL A 77 5.08 -0.55 -6.84
C VAL A 77 6.43 0.17 -7.00
N VAL A 78 6.84 0.94 -5.99
CA VAL A 78 8.03 1.82 -6.04
C VAL A 78 9.18 1.35 -5.15
N ALA A 79 9.02 0.19 -4.50
CA ALA A 79 10.03 -0.43 -3.63
C ALA A 79 11.23 -1.01 -4.41
#